data_AF-A0A9J5X793-F1
#
_entry.id   AF-A0A9J5X793-F1
#
_cell.length_a   1.000
_cell.length_b   1.000
_cell.length_c   1.000
_cell.angle_alpha   90.00
_cell.angle_beta   90.00
_cell.angle_gamma   90.00
#
_symmetry.space_group_name_H-M   'P 1'
#
loop_
_entity.id
_entity.type
_entity.pdbx_description
1 polymer ?
#
loop_
_entity_poly.entity_id
_entity_poly.type
_entity_poly.pdbx_seq_one_letter_code
_entity_poly.pdbx_strand_id
1 'polypeptide(L)'
;MKTEQLQDFLNRIFREHGSIDLEWLRDVPPDKAKEYLLSIWGLGLKSVECVRLLTLHNLAFPVDTNVGRIAVRLGWVPLQPLPESLQLHLLELYPVLESIQKYLWPRLCKLDQRTLYELHYHMITFGKVFCSKSKPNCNACPMRGECRHFASAFASARLALPAPEEKSIVSATENNAAGQNPFQNFNQQPLPLPQANQTPLENPKLINSAPIIEVPATPQPIVEEPASPEPEQEAPEIDIEDVCFEDPDEIPTIELNMAQFTQNVKNFVQNNMELQQVEMSKALVALTPASASIPTPKLKYISRLRTEHQVYELPDSHPLLEGFEKREPDDPSSYLLAIWTPGETSDSIQPPGRQCNSQETGRLCDDETCFACNSIREAHAQTVRGTILIPCRTAMRGSFPLNGTYFQVNEVFADHESSLKPIDVPRNWLWDLPRRTVYFGTSIPSIFKGLTTESIQHCFWRGFVCVRGFDKKLRAPRPLMARLHFPASKLTRAKGKPDEN
;
A
#
# COMPACT_ATOMS: atom_id res chain seq x y z
N MET A 1 13.16 8.38 22.39
CA MET A 1 13.33 9.23 21.18
C MET A 1 12.07 9.98 20.77
N LYS A 2 11.06 9.42 20.07
CA LYS A 2 9.87 10.19 19.64
C LYS A 2 9.05 10.80 20.82
N THR A 3 8.93 10.07 21.92
CA THR A 3 8.20 10.56 23.12
C THR A 3 8.90 11.73 23.81
N GLU A 4 10.23 11.70 23.89
CA GLU A 4 11.04 12.78 24.48
C GLU A 4 10.98 14.03 23.59
N GLN A 5 11.14 13.88 22.27
CA GLN A 5 10.97 14.97 21.29
C GLN A 5 9.62 15.68 21.43
N LEU A 6 8.53 14.90 21.56
CA LEU A 6 7.20 15.46 21.75
C LEU A 6 7.08 16.22 23.08
N GLN A 7 7.59 15.65 24.17
CA GLN A 7 7.56 16.32 25.48
C GLN A 7 8.36 17.63 25.45
N ASP A 8 9.55 17.63 24.86
CA ASP A 8 10.40 18.82 24.72
C ASP A 8 9.72 19.90 23.88
N PHE A 9 9.06 19.51 22.79
CA PHE A 9 8.27 20.42 21.96
C PHE A 9 7.12 21.06 22.75
N LEU A 10 6.32 20.27 23.46
CA LEU A 10 5.20 20.78 24.27
C LEU A 10 5.70 21.71 25.39
N ASN A 11 6.78 21.33 26.07
CA ASN A 11 7.42 22.13 27.11
C ASN A 11 7.97 23.45 26.57
N ARG A 12 8.55 23.43 25.36
CA ARG A 12 9.04 24.63 24.69
C ARG A 12 7.89 25.58 24.35
N ILE A 13 6.82 25.10 23.72
CA ILE A 13 5.67 25.93 23.38
C ILE A 13 5.09 26.57 24.65
N PHE A 14 4.87 25.77 25.70
CA PHE A 14 4.32 26.27 26.95
C PHE A 14 5.23 27.32 27.61
N ARG A 15 6.55 27.14 27.57
CA ARG A 15 7.52 28.12 28.11
C ARG A 15 7.55 29.43 27.32
N GLU A 16 7.42 29.36 26.00
CA GLU A 16 7.51 30.54 25.11
C GLU A 16 6.19 31.33 25.05
N HIS A 17 5.04 30.64 25.07
CA HIS A 17 3.73 31.25 24.80
C HIS A 17 2.73 31.14 25.96
N GLY A 18 3.01 30.36 27.00
CA GLY A 18 2.12 30.17 28.16
C GLY A 18 0.93 29.23 27.91
N SER A 19 0.76 28.72 26.69
CA SER A 19 -0.28 27.77 26.29
C SER A 19 0.24 26.79 25.25
N ILE A 20 -0.26 25.56 25.23
CA ILE A 20 0.08 24.56 24.19
C ILE A 20 -0.83 24.80 22.97
N ASP A 21 -0.55 25.87 22.26
CA ASP A 21 -1.31 26.28 21.08
C ASP A 21 -0.38 26.92 20.03
N LEU A 22 -0.68 26.67 18.76
CA LEU A 22 0.03 27.18 17.60
C LEU A 22 -0.87 27.99 16.65
N GLU A 23 -2.11 28.29 17.03
CA GLU A 23 -3.04 29.07 16.18
C GLU A 23 -2.49 30.45 15.79
N TRP A 24 -1.63 31.05 16.62
CA TRP A 24 -0.94 32.31 16.31
C TRP A 24 -0.09 32.24 15.04
N LEU A 25 0.34 31.06 14.57
CA LEU A 25 1.07 30.90 13.32
C LEU A 25 0.25 31.29 12.09
N ARG A 26 -1.09 31.36 12.18
CA ARG A 26 -1.96 31.81 11.08
C ARG A 26 -1.75 33.29 10.72
N ASP A 27 -1.36 34.10 11.70
CA ASP A 27 -1.16 35.55 11.53
C ASP A 27 0.30 35.91 11.22
N VAL A 28 1.19 34.91 11.14
CA VAL A 28 2.62 35.09 10.91
C VAL A 28 2.93 35.03 9.41
N PRO A 29 3.84 35.87 8.88
CA PRO A 29 4.28 35.77 7.49
C PRO A 29 4.76 34.35 7.13
N PRO A 30 4.42 33.80 5.96
CA PRO A 30 4.67 32.39 5.63
C PRO A 30 6.11 31.89 5.76
N ASP A 31 7.09 32.77 5.52
CA ASP A 31 8.52 32.45 5.65
C ASP A 31 8.96 32.39 7.12
N LYS A 32 8.37 33.25 7.96
CA LYS A 32 8.61 33.25 9.41
C LYS A 32 7.94 32.07 10.10
N ALA A 33 6.75 31.67 9.64
CA ALA A 33 6.12 30.44 10.08
C ALA A 33 6.99 29.21 9.73
N LYS A 34 7.59 29.19 8.54
CA LYS A 34 8.53 28.13 8.12
C LYS A 34 9.78 28.08 9.01
N GLU A 35 10.44 29.22 9.23
CA GLU A 35 11.61 29.34 10.11
C GLU A 35 11.30 28.83 11.52
N TYR A 36 10.18 29.28 12.11
CA TYR A 36 9.77 28.85 13.43
C TYR A 36 9.55 27.33 13.49
N LEU A 37 8.81 26.77 12.54
CA LEU A 37 8.51 25.35 12.51
C LEU A 37 9.77 24.49 12.32
N LEU A 38 10.71 24.93 11.47
CA LEU A 38 12.00 24.25 11.29
C LEU A 38 12.92 24.38 12.51
N SER A 39 12.73 25.42 13.34
CA SER A 39 13.49 25.55 14.58
C SER A 39 13.08 24.52 15.65
N ILE A 40 11.96 23.84 15.47
CA ILE A 40 11.48 22.81 16.41
C ILE A 40 12.25 21.53 16.13
N TRP A 41 13.00 21.08 17.14
CA TRP A 41 13.71 19.82 17.07
C TRP A 41 12.74 18.65 16.81
N GLY A 42 13.03 17.86 15.80
CA GLY A 42 12.18 16.75 15.35
C GLY A 42 11.16 17.10 14.24
N LEU A 43 11.03 18.37 13.85
CA LEU A 43 10.25 18.75 12.66
C LEU A 43 11.15 18.98 11.44
N GLY A 44 11.24 17.96 10.59
CA GLY A 44 11.90 18.03 9.28
C GLY A 44 11.10 18.82 8.23
N LEU A 45 11.75 19.13 7.11
CA LEU A 45 11.19 19.94 6.02
C LEU A 45 9.84 19.41 5.52
N LYS A 46 9.67 18.09 5.37
CA LYS A 46 8.41 17.48 4.94
C LYS A 46 7.27 17.83 5.90
N SER A 47 7.49 17.67 7.21
CA SER A 47 6.49 17.94 8.24
C SER A 47 6.13 19.42 8.29
N VAL A 48 7.12 20.31 8.15
CA VAL A 48 6.89 21.75 8.08
C VAL A 48 6.06 22.13 6.86
N GLU A 49 6.42 21.64 5.66
CA GLU A 49 5.65 21.92 4.44
C GLU A 49 4.23 21.33 4.50
N CYS A 50 4.03 20.20 5.18
CA CYS A 50 2.70 19.66 5.51
C CYS A 50 1.90 20.65 6.35
N VAL A 51 2.42 21.13 7.48
CA VAL A 51 1.70 22.10 8.34
C VAL A 51 1.40 23.38 7.56
N ARG A 52 2.37 23.88 6.79
CA ARG A 52 2.21 25.10 5.96
C ARG A 52 1.09 24.93 4.93
N LEU A 53 1.09 23.85 4.15
CA LEU A 53 0.10 23.62 3.10
C LEU A 53 -1.29 23.31 3.66
N LEU A 54 -1.35 22.40 4.63
CA LEU A 54 -2.59 21.73 5.05
C LEU A 54 -3.32 22.47 6.16
N THR A 55 -2.60 23.14 7.05
CA THR A 55 -3.18 23.77 8.25
C THR A 55 -3.14 25.29 8.16
N LEU A 56 -2.01 25.86 7.70
CA LEU A 56 -1.83 27.32 7.61
C LEU A 56 -2.27 27.90 6.26
N HIS A 57 -2.61 27.05 5.28
CA HIS A 57 -3.03 27.45 3.94
C HIS A 57 -2.01 28.34 3.21
N ASN A 58 -0.72 28.12 3.49
CA ASN A 58 0.38 28.79 2.82
C ASN A 58 0.69 28.11 1.47
N LEU A 59 1.31 28.85 0.55
CA LEU A 59 1.94 28.27 -0.64
C LEU A 59 3.13 27.39 -0.20
N ALA A 60 2.91 26.09 -0.25
CA ALA A 60 3.82 25.04 0.19
C ALA A 60 3.52 23.76 -0.60
N PHE A 61 4.50 22.86 -0.69
CA PHE A 61 4.28 21.56 -1.31
C PHE A 61 5.13 20.50 -0.60
N PRO A 62 4.54 19.61 0.21
CA PRO A 62 5.29 18.58 0.91
C PRO A 62 5.63 17.42 -0.04
N VAL A 63 6.92 17.09 -0.13
CA VAL A 63 7.40 15.87 -0.78
C VAL A 63 7.59 14.79 0.26
N ASP A 64 6.64 13.84 0.31
CA ASP A 64 6.77 12.60 1.08
C ASP A 64 7.35 11.47 0.22
N THR A 65 7.46 10.27 0.80
CA THR A 65 7.95 9.08 0.11
C THR A 65 7.08 8.67 -1.08
N ASN A 66 5.77 8.96 -1.06
CA ASN A 66 4.88 8.72 -2.19
C ASN A 66 5.15 9.70 -3.32
N VAL A 67 5.11 11.00 -3.02
CA VAL A 67 5.36 12.10 -3.97
C VAL A 67 6.74 11.92 -4.62
N GLY A 68 7.79 11.69 -3.84
CA GLY A 68 9.14 11.50 -4.35
C GLY A 68 9.24 10.30 -5.29
N ARG A 69 8.71 9.13 -4.88
CA ARG A 69 8.66 7.93 -5.72
C ARG A 69 7.89 8.16 -7.02
N ILE A 70 6.72 8.79 -6.94
CA ILE A 70 5.86 9.06 -8.11
C ILE A 70 6.55 10.01 -9.07
N ALA A 71 7.11 11.11 -8.58
CA ALA A 71 7.79 12.11 -9.39
C ALA A 71 8.96 11.51 -10.18
N VAL A 72 9.74 10.62 -9.56
CA VAL A 72 10.83 9.91 -10.25
C VAL A 72 10.28 8.86 -11.23
N ARG A 73 9.31 8.04 -10.84
CA ARG A 73 8.76 6.98 -11.70
C ARG A 73 8.05 7.52 -12.94
N LEU A 74 7.36 8.65 -12.82
CA LEU A 74 6.76 9.36 -13.95
C LEU A 74 7.82 10.09 -14.80
N GLY A 75 9.00 10.35 -14.24
CA GLY A 75 10.07 11.08 -14.92
C GLY A 75 9.96 12.60 -14.83
N TRP A 76 9.19 13.12 -13.86
CA TRP A 76 9.13 14.55 -13.55
C TRP A 76 10.46 15.04 -12.98
N VAL A 77 11.09 14.20 -12.16
CA VAL A 77 12.45 14.41 -11.66
C VAL A 77 13.40 13.53 -12.49
N PRO A 78 14.25 14.12 -13.33
CA PRO A 78 15.22 13.36 -14.10
C PRO A 78 16.32 12.84 -13.18
N LEU A 79 16.71 11.60 -13.39
CA LEU A 79 17.88 11.00 -12.73
C LEU A 79 19.07 11.10 -13.67
N GLN A 80 20.26 11.24 -13.10
CA GLN A 80 21.48 10.97 -13.85
C GLN A 80 21.44 9.55 -14.46
N PRO A 81 22.20 9.30 -15.55
CA PRO A 81 22.27 7.99 -16.16
C PRO A 81 22.52 6.90 -15.11
N LEU A 82 21.59 5.96 -14.99
CA LEU A 82 21.75 4.82 -14.11
C LEU A 82 22.85 3.90 -14.69
N PRO A 83 23.56 3.13 -13.84
CA PRO A 83 24.49 2.11 -14.31
C PRO A 83 23.83 1.20 -15.36
N GLU A 84 24.59 0.73 -16.35
CA GLU A 84 24.05 -0.05 -17.49
C GLU A 84 23.24 -1.29 -17.07
N SER A 85 23.54 -1.87 -15.91
CA SER A 85 22.85 -3.02 -15.33
C SER A 85 21.56 -2.67 -14.58
N LEU A 86 21.34 -1.40 -14.22
CA LEU A 86 20.26 -0.96 -13.35
C LEU A 86 19.19 -0.21 -14.14
N GLN A 87 18.00 -0.81 -14.20
CA GLN A 87 16.85 -0.23 -14.87
C GLN A 87 15.96 0.53 -13.87
N LEU A 88 15.29 1.58 -14.34
CA LEU A 88 14.46 2.45 -13.51
C LEU A 88 13.40 1.69 -12.68
N HIS A 89 12.83 0.62 -13.23
CA HIS A 89 11.81 -0.17 -12.53
C HIS A 89 12.35 -1.12 -11.47
N LEU A 90 13.67 -1.30 -11.42
CA LEU A 90 14.38 -2.09 -10.42
C LEU A 90 14.95 -1.22 -9.28
N LEU A 91 14.70 0.09 -9.29
CA LEU A 91 15.12 0.97 -8.20
C LEU A 91 14.42 0.61 -6.89
N GLU A 92 15.23 0.27 -5.89
CA GLU A 92 14.80 0.05 -4.51
C GLU A 92 14.83 1.35 -3.68
N LEU A 93 15.77 2.25 -4.02
CA LEU A 93 15.97 3.55 -3.39
C LEU A 93 15.74 4.69 -4.40
N TYR A 94 15.24 5.80 -3.87
CA TYR A 94 15.01 7.05 -4.61
C TYR A 94 15.96 8.12 -4.10
N PRO A 95 16.18 9.22 -4.83
CA PRO A 95 16.95 10.36 -4.34
C PRO A 95 16.38 10.88 -3.01
N VAL A 96 17.23 11.52 -2.22
CA VAL A 96 16.84 12.17 -0.97
C VAL A 96 15.69 13.15 -1.22
N LEU A 97 14.66 13.11 -0.36
CA LEU A 97 13.43 13.87 -0.54
C LEU A 97 13.67 15.38 -0.64
N GLU A 98 14.66 15.91 0.08
CA GLU A 98 15.04 17.33 0.02
C GLU A 98 15.53 17.75 -1.38
N SER A 99 16.31 16.89 -2.04
CA SER A 99 16.77 17.14 -3.41
C SER A 99 15.60 17.17 -4.40
N ILE A 100 14.63 16.27 -4.19
CA ILE A 100 13.38 16.22 -4.98
C ILE A 100 12.57 17.49 -4.73
N GLN A 101 12.41 17.90 -3.46
CA GLN A 101 11.75 19.14 -3.05
C GLN A 101 12.38 20.36 -3.73
N LYS A 102 13.71 20.49 -3.69
CA LYS A 102 14.47 21.58 -4.32
C LYS A 102 14.25 21.63 -5.83
N TYR A 103 14.12 20.47 -6.48
CA TYR A 103 13.85 20.39 -7.91
C TYR A 103 12.39 20.76 -8.25
N LEU A 104 11.42 20.23 -7.50
CA LEU A 104 10.00 20.42 -7.79
C LEU A 104 9.49 21.82 -7.42
N TRP A 105 9.93 22.38 -6.30
CA TRP A 105 9.35 23.61 -5.76
C TRP A 105 9.36 24.80 -6.73
N PRO A 106 10.47 25.15 -7.41
CA PRO A 106 10.47 26.27 -8.38
C PRO A 106 9.53 26.08 -9.57
N ARG A 107 9.11 24.83 -9.84
CA ARG A 107 8.19 24.48 -10.93
C ARG A 107 6.74 24.49 -10.46
N LEU A 108 6.49 24.07 -9.23
CA LEU A 108 5.14 23.96 -8.64
C LEU A 108 4.68 25.26 -7.97
N CYS A 109 5.58 26.11 -7.48
CA CYS A 109 5.22 27.34 -6.75
C CYS A 109 4.45 28.39 -7.57
N LYS A 110 4.28 28.17 -8.88
CA LYS A 110 3.44 28.99 -9.77
C LYS A 110 1.96 28.61 -9.72
N LEU A 111 1.64 27.46 -9.14
CA LEU A 111 0.27 27.00 -8.92
C LEU A 111 -0.30 27.66 -7.66
N ASP A 112 -1.62 27.85 -7.63
CA ASP A 112 -2.31 28.35 -6.45
C ASP A 112 -2.33 27.29 -5.32
N GLN A 113 -2.59 27.74 -4.10
CA GLN A 113 -2.55 26.88 -2.91
C GLN A 113 -3.54 25.72 -3.01
N ARG A 114 -4.74 25.93 -3.57
CA ARG A 114 -5.75 24.88 -3.70
C ARG A 114 -5.28 23.81 -4.68
N THR A 115 -4.72 24.19 -5.82
CA THR A 115 -4.15 23.21 -6.76
C THR A 115 -2.98 22.43 -6.14
N LEU A 116 -2.11 23.07 -5.36
CA LEU A 116 -1.02 22.40 -4.65
C LEU A 116 -1.54 21.41 -3.60
N TYR A 117 -2.57 21.81 -2.87
CA TYR A 117 -3.29 20.95 -1.92
C TYR A 117 -3.87 19.72 -2.63
N GLU A 118 -4.58 19.95 -3.75
CA GLU A 118 -5.20 18.90 -4.54
C GLU A 118 -4.18 17.91 -5.11
N LEU A 119 -3.11 18.44 -5.68
CA LEU A 119 -2.01 17.63 -6.19
C LEU A 119 -1.38 16.75 -5.10
N HIS A 120 -1.08 17.31 -3.92
CA HIS A 120 -0.42 16.58 -2.85
C HIS A 120 -1.23 15.36 -2.38
N TYR A 121 -2.51 15.54 -2.06
CA TYR A 121 -3.34 14.42 -1.60
C TYR A 121 -3.62 13.41 -2.73
N HIS A 122 -3.76 13.87 -3.98
CA HIS A 122 -3.94 12.97 -5.12
C HIS A 122 -2.69 12.12 -5.33
N MET A 123 -1.48 12.67 -5.16
CA MET A 123 -0.24 11.90 -5.22
C MET A 123 -0.15 10.86 -4.11
N ILE A 124 -0.54 11.19 -2.87
CA ILE A 124 -0.61 10.19 -1.78
C ILE A 124 -1.59 9.07 -2.14
N THR A 125 -2.80 9.43 -2.57
CA THR A 125 -3.85 8.46 -2.95
C THR A 125 -3.37 7.57 -4.08
N PHE A 126 -2.79 8.17 -5.13
CA PHE A 126 -2.24 7.48 -6.28
C PHE A 126 -1.08 6.54 -5.90
N GLY A 127 -0.22 6.97 -4.97
CA GLY A 127 0.88 6.17 -4.45
C GLY A 127 0.42 4.94 -3.67
N LYS A 128 -0.67 5.05 -2.92
CA LYS A 128 -1.25 3.94 -2.16
C LYS A 128 -2.08 2.97 -3.03
N VAL A 129 -2.75 3.46 -4.08
CA VAL A 129 -3.66 2.64 -4.92
C VAL A 129 -2.97 2.01 -6.12
N PHE A 130 -2.19 2.81 -6.86
CA PHE A 130 -1.63 2.41 -8.15
C PHE A 130 -0.11 2.23 -8.07
N CYS A 131 0.58 3.26 -7.59
CA CYS A 131 2.04 3.33 -7.64
C CYS A 131 2.70 2.92 -6.32
N SER A 132 2.36 1.74 -5.79
CA SER A 132 2.91 1.24 -4.52
C SER A 132 4.44 1.07 -4.57
N LYS A 133 5.10 1.12 -3.40
CA LYS A 133 6.57 0.96 -3.30
C LYS A 133 7.05 -0.31 -4.01
N SER A 134 6.45 -1.45 -3.69
CA SER A 134 6.71 -2.73 -4.32
C SER A 134 5.54 -3.18 -5.19
N LYS A 135 5.85 -3.76 -6.36
CA LYS A 135 4.89 -4.35 -7.31
C LYS A 135 3.70 -3.42 -7.60
N PRO A 136 3.94 -2.22 -8.19
CA PRO A 136 2.87 -1.28 -8.52
C PRO A 136 1.84 -1.88 -9.47
N ASN A 137 0.59 -1.45 -9.37
CA ASN A 137 -0.52 -1.88 -10.22
C ASN A 137 -0.51 -1.11 -11.55
N CYS A 138 0.59 -1.22 -12.31
CA CYS A 138 0.81 -0.44 -13.54
C CYS A 138 -0.23 -0.71 -14.62
N ASN A 139 -0.79 -1.92 -14.71
CA ASN A 139 -1.80 -2.26 -15.72
C ASN A 139 -3.13 -1.52 -15.51
N ALA A 140 -3.47 -1.21 -14.25
CA ALA A 140 -4.65 -0.40 -13.90
C ALA A 140 -4.31 1.10 -13.73
N CYS A 141 -3.05 1.48 -13.88
CA CYS A 141 -2.58 2.84 -13.59
C CYS A 141 -3.05 3.82 -14.69
N PRO A 142 -3.73 4.92 -14.34
CA PRO A 142 -4.18 5.91 -15.32
C PRO A 142 -3.01 6.64 -16.01
N MET A 143 -1.87 6.77 -15.34
CA MET A 143 -0.66 7.43 -15.88
C MET A 143 0.23 6.47 -16.69
N ARG A 144 -0.22 5.24 -16.97
CA ARG A 144 0.60 4.20 -17.63
C ARG A 144 1.22 4.66 -18.94
N GLY A 145 0.48 5.41 -19.76
CA GLY A 145 0.91 5.83 -21.09
C GLY A 145 2.13 6.77 -21.11
N GLU A 146 2.34 7.51 -20.03
CA GLU A 146 3.41 8.52 -19.91
C GLU A 146 4.45 8.16 -18.84
N CYS A 147 4.34 6.97 -18.25
CA CYS A 147 5.16 6.57 -17.11
C CYS A 147 6.48 5.93 -17.54
N ARG A 148 7.61 6.59 -17.23
CA ARG A 148 8.96 6.07 -17.51
C ARG A 148 9.24 4.74 -16.82
N HIS A 149 8.77 4.56 -15.58
CA HIS A 149 8.90 3.30 -14.85
C HIS A 149 8.17 2.15 -15.58
N PHE A 150 6.94 2.38 -16.06
CA PHE A 150 6.22 1.37 -16.82
C PHE A 150 6.89 1.08 -18.15
N ALA A 151 7.33 2.10 -18.89
CA ALA A 151 8.05 1.91 -20.16
C ALA A 151 9.31 1.04 -19.96
N SER A 152 10.07 1.30 -18.90
CA SER A 152 11.24 0.50 -18.53
C SER A 152 10.86 -0.96 -18.19
N ALA A 153 9.83 -1.18 -17.36
CA ALA A 153 9.38 -2.52 -16.99
C ALA A 153 8.83 -3.31 -18.19
N PHE A 154 8.08 -2.63 -19.06
CA PHE A 154 7.47 -3.22 -20.25
C PHE A 154 8.54 -3.62 -21.28
N ALA A 155 9.55 -2.78 -21.51
CA ALA A 155 10.68 -3.11 -22.38
C ALA A 155 11.41 -4.38 -21.89
N SER A 156 11.71 -4.46 -20.59
CA SER A 156 12.39 -5.63 -20.02
C SER A 156 11.55 -6.89 -20.06
N ALA A 157 10.23 -6.79 -19.84
CA ALA A 157 9.33 -7.93 -19.97
C ALA A 157 9.23 -8.48 -21.40
N ARG A 158 9.37 -7.62 -22.43
CA ARG A 158 9.39 -8.07 -23.85
C ARG A 158 10.70 -8.73 -24.27
N LEU A 159 11.81 -8.33 -23.65
CA LEU A 159 13.12 -8.93 -23.91
C LEU A 159 13.33 -10.26 -23.16
N ALA A 160 12.53 -10.52 -22.12
CA ALA A 160 12.49 -11.80 -21.45
C ALA A 160 11.90 -12.87 -22.38
N LEU A 161 12.63 -13.98 -22.57
CA LEU A 161 12.12 -15.16 -23.29
C LEU A 161 10.82 -15.64 -22.64
N PRO A 162 9.82 -16.13 -23.42
CA PRO A 162 8.62 -16.71 -22.83
C PRO A 162 9.00 -17.85 -21.89
N ALA A 163 8.39 -17.88 -20.70
CA ALA A 163 8.58 -18.97 -19.75
C ALA A 163 8.22 -20.30 -20.44
N PRO A 164 8.95 -21.41 -20.16
CA PRO A 164 8.52 -22.73 -20.62
C PRO A 164 7.10 -22.96 -20.13
N GLU A 165 6.18 -23.26 -21.04
CA GLU A 165 4.80 -23.58 -20.67
C GLU A 165 4.82 -24.68 -19.61
N GLU A 166 4.25 -24.39 -18.43
CA GLU A 166 4.00 -25.42 -17.42
C GLU A 166 3.15 -26.49 -18.11
N LYS A 167 3.74 -27.68 -18.34
CA LYS A 167 3.02 -28.85 -18.84
C LYS A 167 1.88 -29.13 -17.87
N SER A 168 0.70 -28.64 -18.22
CA SER A 168 -0.57 -28.99 -17.59
C SER A 168 -0.69 -30.50 -17.64
N ILE A 169 -0.59 -31.15 -16.47
CA ILE A 169 -0.95 -32.55 -16.29
C ILE A 169 -2.47 -32.62 -16.50
N VAL A 170 -2.88 -32.91 -17.74
CA VAL A 170 -4.25 -33.32 -18.03
C VAL A 170 -4.27 -34.84 -17.96
N SER A 171 -4.93 -35.35 -16.93
CA SER A 171 -5.39 -36.73 -16.87
C SER A 171 -6.40 -36.96 -18.00
N ALA A 172 -6.12 -37.90 -18.89
CA ALA A 172 -7.11 -38.40 -19.83
C ALA A 172 -7.00 -39.94 -19.87
N THR A 173 -8.06 -40.56 -19.36
CA THR A 173 -8.44 -41.95 -19.58
C THR A 173 -8.53 -42.27 -21.07
N GLU A 174 -8.10 -43.48 -21.41
CA GLU A 174 -8.12 -44.21 -22.69
C GLU A 174 -9.39 -43.95 -23.55
N ASN A 175 -9.42 -43.94 -24.89
CA ASN A 175 -9.00 -44.99 -25.84
C ASN A 175 -9.19 -44.58 -27.33
N ASN A 176 -8.39 -45.21 -28.20
CA ASN A 176 -8.58 -45.57 -29.63
C ASN A 176 -8.39 -44.54 -30.78
N ALA A 177 -7.24 -44.65 -31.48
CA ALA A 177 -7.07 -45.40 -32.75
C ALA A 177 -6.16 -44.73 -33.82
N ALA A 178 -5.03 -45.41 -34.08
CA ALA A 178 -4.30 -45.62 -35.34
C ALA A 178 -3.86 -44.45 -36.26
N GLY A 179 -2.54 -44.36 -36.51
CA GLY A 179 -2.00 -43.65 -37.68
C GLY A 179 -0.50 -43.33 -37.70
N GLN A 180 0.36 -44.35 -37.86
CA GLN A 180 1.66 -44.37 -38.56
C GLN A 180 2.81 -43.38 -38.20
N ASN A 181 3.81 -43.99 -37.54
CA ASN A 181 5.29 -43.80 -37.57
C ASN A 181 5.93 -43.39 -38.93
N PRO A 182 7.17 -42.84 -38.98
CA PRO A 182 8.35 -43.53 -38.45
C PRO A 182 9.44 -42.74 -37.70
N PHE A 183 10.07 -43.53 -36.84
CA PHE A 183 11.30 -43.35 -36.07
C PHE A 183 12.51 -42.91 -36.90
N GLN A 184 13.33 -42.04 -36.29
CA GLN A 184 14.78 -42.10 -36.48
C GLN A 184 15.48 -41.86 -35.13
N ASN A 185 16.06 -42.94 -34.59
CA ASN A 185 17.00 -42.96 -33.47
C ASN A 185 18.34 -42.35 -33.90
N PHE A 186 19.03 -41.62 -33.04
CA PHE A 186 20.47 -41.83 -32.80
C PHE A 186 20.93 -41.28 -31.44
N ASN A 187 21.25 -42.23 -30.56
CA ASN A 187 22.29 -42.30 -29.52
C ASN A 187 22.75 -41.06 -28.74
N GLN A 188 22.57 -41.17 -27.42
CA GLN A 188 23.30 -40.47 -26.37
C GLN A 188 24.72 -41.05 -26.20
N GLN A 189 25.70 -40.18 -25.98
CA GLN A 189 26.86 -40.47 -25.12
C GLN A 189 27.40 -39.16 -24.49
N PRO A 190 27.95 -39.17 -23.25
CA PRO A 190 28.20 -37.95 -22.47
C PRO A 190 29.69 -37.60 -22.24
N LEU A 191 29.89 -36.35 -21.75
CA LEU A 191 31.08 -35.74 -21.07
C LEU A 191 32.16 -35.09 -21.98
N PRO A 192 32.98 -34.10 -21.50
CA PRO A 192 33.29 -33.74 -20.10
C PRO A 192 33.32 -32.23 -19.71
N LEU A 193 33.34 -31.99 -18.40
CA LEU A 193 33.64 -30.70 -17.72
C LEU A 193 35.13 -30.31 -17.87
N PRO A 194 35.48 -29.01 -17.98
CA PRO A 194 36.82 -28.53 -17.68
C PRO A 194 36.94 -27.90 -16.29
N GLN A 195 38.15 -28.08 -15.75
CA GLN A 195 38.61 -27.87 -14.39
C GLN A 195 38.93 -26.41 -14.05
N ALA A 196 38.93 -26.16 -12.73
CA ALA A 196 39.29 -24.92 -12.07
C ALA A 196 40.76 -24.54 -12.28
N ASN A 197 41.01 -23.25 -12.55
CA ASN A 197 42.30 -22.61 -12.28
C ASN A 197 42.06 -21.37 -11.40
N GLN A 198 42.81 -21.33 -10.30
CA GLN A 198 42.86 -20.23 -9.34
C GLN A 198 43.81 -19.15 -9.84
N THR A 199 43.41 -17.88 -9.78
CA THR A 199 44.32 -16.74 -9.61
C THR A 199 43.52 -15.53 -9.09
N PRO A 200 44.07 -14.73 -8.18
CA PRO A 200 43.32 -13.73 -7.43
C PRO A 200 43.32 -12.38 -8.17
N LEU A 201 42.15 -11.79 -8.37
CA LEU A 201 42.02 -10.39 -8.81
C LEU A 201 41.10 -9.64 -7.84
N GLU A 202 41.60 -8.52 -7.37
CA GLU A 202 41.06 -7.66 -6.32
C GLU A 202 39.64 -7.16 -6.61
N ASN A 203 38.77 -7.20 -5.61
CA ASN A 203 37.42 -6.63 -5.63
C ASN A 203 37.47 -5.10 -5.50
N PRO A 204 36.81 -4.32 -6.38
CA PRO A 204 36.39 -2.97 -6.04
C PRO A 204 35.04 -3.02 -5.30
N LYS A 205 35.00 -2.43 -4.10
CA LYS A 205 33.79 -2.23 -3.28
C LYS A 205 32.70 -1.51 -4.07
N LEU A 206 31.50 -2.12 -4.17
CA LEU A 206 30.29 -1.44 -4.67
C LEU A 206 29.71 -0.58 -3.55
N ILE A 207 29.55 0.72 -3.80
CA ILE A 207 28.89 1.67 -2.89
C ILE A 207 27.39 1.67 -3.21
N ASN A 208 26.55 1.21 -2.27
CA ASN A 208 25.09 1.34 -2.30
C ASN A 208 24.68 2.82 -2.13
N SER A 209 24.82 3.63 -3.18
CA SER A 209 24.45 5.05 -3.17
C SER A 209 23.12 5.27 -3.89
N ALA A 210 22.26 6.11 -3.31
CA ALA A 210 20.98 6.48 -3.92
C ALA A 210 21.20 7.24 -5.24
N PRO A 211 20.30 7.10 -6.24
CA PRO A 211 20.44 7.79 -7.52
C PRO A 211 20.41 9.32 -7.35
N ILE A 212 21.16 10.02 -8.19
CA ILE A 212 21.33 11.48 -8.14
C ILE A 212 20.41 12.14 -9.18
N ILE A 213 19.85 13.30 -8.84
CA ILE A 213 19.01 14.11 -9.74
C ILE A 213 19.88 14.78 -10.80
N GLU A 214 19.48 14.70 -12.07
CA GLU A 214 20.12 15.46 -13.14
C GLU A 214 19.71 16.93 -13.05
N VAL A 215 20.68 17.82 -12.81
CA VAL A 215 20.44 19.26 -12.75
C VAL A 215 20.73 19.85 -14.14
N PRO A 216 19.74 20.43 -14.84
CA PRO A 216 19.99 21.11 -16.11
C PRO A 216 20.94 22.29 -15.89
N ALA A 217 21.90 22.49 -16.80
CA ALA A 217 22.79 23.65 -16.76
C ALA A 217 21.98 24.95 -16.99
N THR A 218 21.55 25.62 -15.92
CA THR A 218 21.07 27.00 -15.98
C THR A 218 22.24 27.97 -15.84
N PRO A 219 22.34 29.04 -16.65
CA PRO A 219 23.37 30.03 -16.48
C PRO A 219 23.00 30.96 -15.32
N GLN A 220 23.59 30.74 -14.15
CA GLN A 220 23.57 31.69 -13.03
C GLN A 220 24.98 31.80 -12.42
N PRO A 221 25.37 32.98 -11.90
CA PRO A 221 26.75 33.27 -11.53
C PRO A 221 27.16 32.43 -10.32
N ILE A 222 28.42 31.97 -10.35
CA ILE A 222 29.04 31.19 -9.29
C ILE A 222 29.14 32.09 -8.06
N VAL A 223 28.30 31.82 -7.06
CA VAL A 223 28.56 32.23 -5.67
C VAL A 223 29.18 31.02 -5.00
N GLU A 224 30.43 31.12 -4.59
CA GLU A 224 31.08 30.10 -3.76
C GLU A 224 30.41 30.08 -2.38
N GLU A 225 29.57 29.07 -2.15
CA GLU A 225 29.08 28.72 -0.81
C GLU A 225 30.18 27.97 -0.06
N PRO A 226 30.57 28.37 1.16
CA PRO A 226 31.55 27.63 1.94
C PRO A 226 31.02 26.24 2.30
N ALA A 227 31.92 25.26 2.36
CA ALA A 227 31.59 23.88 2.69
C ALA A 227 30.83 23.78 4.03
N SER A 228 29.54 23.49 3.94
CA SER A 228 28.70 23.13 5.08
C SER A 228 29.15 21.78 5.63
N PRO A 229 29.24 21.58 6.96
CA PRO A 229 29.65 20.31 7.54
C PRO A 229 28.72 19.16 7.13
N GLU A 230 29.28 17.95 7.02
CA GLU A 230 28.55 16.72 6.68
C GLU A 230 27.32 16.55 7.58
N PRO A 231 26.12 16.29 7.02
CA PRO A 231 24.95 16.02 7.84
C PRO A 231 25.12 14.68 8.56
N GLU A 232 24.93 14.70 9.88
CA GLU A 232 24.75 13.49 10.67
C GLU A 232 23.58 12.68 10.08
N GLN A 233 23.73 11.36 10.01
CA GLN A 233 22.73 10.44 9.46
C GLN A 233 21.40 10.61 10.19
N GLU A 234 20.46 11.33 9.59
CA GLU A 234 19.07 11.35 10.04
C GLU A 234 18.46 9.96 9.88
N ALA A 235 17.81 9.48 10.94
CA ALA A 235 17.04 8.24 10.91
C ALA A 235 15.99 8.31 9.78
N PRO A 236 15.65 7.18 9.12
CA PRO A 236 14.66 7.20 8.06
C PRO A 236 13.36 7.85 8.56
N GLU A 237 12.84 8.83 7.81
CA GLU A 237 11.51 9.41 8.04
C GLU A 237 10.45 8.32 7.82
N ILE A 238 10.11 7.60 8.88
CA ILE A 238 9.02 6.62 8.92
C ILE A 238 7.72 7.41 9.13
N ASP A 239 6.82 7.37 8.16
CA ASP A 239 5.50 8.00 8.21
C ASP A 239 4.68 7.44 9.38
N ILE A 240 3.77 8.23 9.97
CA ILE A 240 2.96 7.80 11.12
C ILE A 240 2.11 6.56 10.77
N GLU A 241 1.76 6.37 9.50
CA GLU A 241 1.10 5.16 9.01
C GLU A 241 2.04 3.94 8.87
N ASP A 242 3.35 4.16 8.73
CA ASP A 242 4.37 3.11 8.69
C ASP A 242 4.81 2.70 10.11
N VAL A 243 4.54 3.51 11.14
CA VAL A 243 4.84 3.21 12.56
C VAL A 243 3.95 2.09 13.13
N CYS A 244 2.83 1.76 12.49
CA CYS A 244 1.89 0.78 13.03
C CYS A 244 2.10 -0.67 12.62
N PHE A 245 3.17 -1.03 11.88
CA PHE A 245 3.62 -2.41 11.76
C PHE A 245 5.13 -2.47 11.50
N GLU A 246 5.93 -2.63 12.56
CA GLU A 246 7.17 -3.39 12.40
C GLU A 246 6.77 -4.83 12.08
N ASP A 247 6.79 -5.20 10.81
CA ASP A 247 6.76 -6.60 10.38
C ASP A 247 8.17 -7.17 10.59
N PRO A 248 8.41 -8.14 11.49
CA PRO A 248 9.76 -8.61 11.81
C PRO A 248 10.41 -9.47 10.72
N ASP A 249 9.78 -9.66 9.56
CA ASP A 249 10.25 -10.60 8.55
C ASP A 249 10.74 -9.86 7.30
N GLU A 250 12.00 -9.40 7.38
CA GLU A 250 12.88 -9.22 6.22
C GLU A 250 12.81 -10.50 5.36
N ILE A 251 12.43 -10.36 4.09
CA ILE A 251 12.48 -11.46 3.12
C ILE A 251 13.95 -11.92 3.07
N PRO A 252 14.27 -13.22 3.21
CA PRO A 252 15.65 -13.67 3.14
C PRO A 252 16.28 -13.19 1.84
N THR A 253 17.34 -12.39 1.98
CA THR A 253 18.16 -11.89 0.88
C THR A 253 18.73 -13.09 0.15
N ILE A 254 18.12 -13.45 -0.98
CA ILE A 254 18.74 -14.38 -1.92
C ILE A 254 19.87 -13.57 -2.56
N GLU A 255 21.10 -13.76 -2.10
CA GLU A 255 22.28 -13.28 -2.79
C GLU A 255 22.39 -13.99 -4.14
N LEU A 256 21.77 -13.39 -5.15
CA LEU A 256 22.00 -13.79 -6.52
C LEU A 256 23.44 -13.40 -6.86
N ASN A 257 24.25 -14.38 -7.29
CA ASN A 257 25.61 -14.16 -7.74
C ASN A 257 25.58 -13.29 -9.02
N MET A 258 25.65 -11.97 -8.82
CA MET A 258 25.59 -10.98 -9.89
C MET A 258 26.74 -11.11 -10.88
N ALA A 259 27.89 -11.65 -10.45
CA ALA A 259 29.00 -11.94 -11.35
C ALA A 259 28.63 -13.08 -12.33
N GLN A 260 28.03 -14.16 -11.83
CA GLN A 260 27.60 -15.29 -12.66
C GLN A 260 26.42 -14.91 -13.57
N PHE A 261 25.49 -14.09 -13.09
CA PHE A 261 24.39 -13.55 -13.91
C PHE A 261 24.90 -12.63 -15.02
N THR A 262 25.80 -11.70 -14.69
CA THR A 262 26.40 -10.77 -15.67
C THR A 262 27.23 -11.55 -16.71
N GLN A 263 27.93 -12.60 -16.30
CA GLN A 263 28.72 -13.43 -17.20
C GLN A 263 27.84 -14.28 -18.11
N ASN A 264 26.71 -14.80 -17.61
CA ASN A 264 25.72 -15.51 -18.43
C ASN A 264 25.07 -14.57 -19.46
N VAL A 265 24.74 -13.33 -19.06
CA VAL A 265 24.20 -12.30 -19.97
C VAL A 265 25.24 -11.89 -21.00
N LYS A 266 26.50 -11.65 -20.60
CA LYS A 266 27.59 -11.33 -21.53
C LYS A 266 27.81 -12.46 -22.54
N ASN A 267 27.89 -13.71 -22.08
CA ASN A 267 28.04 -14.88 -22.96
C ASN A 267 26.86 -15.01 -23.96
N PHE A 268 25.65 -14.65 -23.53
CA PHE A 268 24.46 -14.70 -24.40
C PHE A 268 24.44 -13.56 -25.43
N VAL A 269 24.87 -12.36 -25.05
CA VAL A 269 25.00 -11.20 -25.94
C VAL A 269 26.13 -11.41 -26.96
N GLN A 270 27.23 -12.03 -26.54
CA GLN A 270 28.40 -12.26 -27.38
C GLN A 270 28.15 -13.36 -28.44
N ASN A 271 27.27 -14.32 -28.14
CA ASN A 271 26.85 -15.37 -29.09
C ASN A 271 25.76 -14.93 -30.08
N ASN A 272 25.13 -13.76 -29.89
CA ASN A 272 24.06 -13.23 -30.75
C ASN A 272 24.40 -11.86 -31.35
N MET A 273 25.69 -11.52 -31.47
CA MET A 273 26.14 -10.29 -32.14
C MET A 273 25.91 -10.36 -33.65
N GLU A 274 24.66 -10.17 -34.08
CA GLU A 274 24.36 -9.70 -35.44
C GLU A 274 23.13 -8.78 -35.53
N LEU A 275 22.62 -8.26 -34.40
CA LEU A 275 21.63 -7.19 -34.40
C LEU A 275 22.00 -6.11 -33.37
N GLN A 276 23.03 -5.33 -33.72
CA GLN A 276 23.43 -4.13 -33.00
C GLN A 276 22.53 -2.92 -33.32
N GLN A 277 22.25 -2.14 -32.28
CA GLN A 277 22.27 -0.67 -32.31
C GLN A 277 21.38 0.02 -33.35
N VAL A 278 20.05 -0.11 -33.22
CA VAL A 278 19.12 0.90 -33.78
C VAL A 278 18.04 1.24 -32.76
N GLU A 279 18.20 2.44 -32.18
CA GLU A 279 17.16 3.28 -31.55
C GLU A 279 16.35 2.74 -30.35
N MET A 280 16.99 2.71 -29.18
CA MET A 280 16.26 2.85 -27.89
C MET A 280 15.47 4.17 -27.81
N SER A 281 15.75 5.13 -28.69
CA SER A 281 15.02 6.41 -28.84
C SER A 281 13.74 6.31 -29.68
N LYS A 282 13.43 5.16 -30.30
CA LYS A 282 12.18 4.93 -31.05
C LYS A 282 11.22 3.93 -30.39
N ALA A 283 11.54 3.41 -29.20
CA ALA A 283 10.58 2.65 -28.39
C ALA A 283 9.45 3.53 -27.77
N LEU A 284 9.44 4.83 -28.08
CA LEU A 284 8.32 5.75 -27.92
C LEU A 284 7.35 5.69 -29.12
N VAL A 285 7.14 4.51 -29.73
CA VAL A 285 5.90 4.31 -30.49
C VAL A 285 4.80 4.41 -29.45
N ALA A 286 3.92 5.41 -29.60
CA ALA A 286 2.75 5.63 -28.76
C ALA A 286 1.94 4.33 -28.69
N LEU A 287 2.24 3.52 -27.68
CA LEU A 287 1.44 2.37 -27.33
C LEU A 287 0.10 2.96 -26.92
N THR A 288 -0.94 2.65 -27.67
CA THR A 288 -2.29 2.93 -27.19
C THR A 288 -2.39 2.34 -25.79
N PRO A 289 -2.89 3.08 -24.80
CA PRO A 289 -2.98 2.59 -23.42
C PRO A 289 -3.66 1.22 -23.35
N ALA A 290 -4.60 0.95 -24.25
CA ALA A 290 -5.32 -0.33 -24.36
C ALA A 290 -4.44 -1.55 -24.71
N SER A 291 -3.29 -1.38 -25.38
CA SER A 291 -2.50 -2.49 -25.95
C SER A 291 -1.23 -2.84 -25.18
N ALA A 292 -0.80 -2.01 -24.22
CA ALA A 292 0.40 -2.27 -23.42
C ALA A 292 0.03 -2.84 -22.04
N SER A 293 0.13 -4.15 -21.87
CA SER A 293 0.02 -4.81 -20.56
C SER A 293 1.28 -5.61 -20.25
N ILE A 294 1.72 -5.58 -18.99
CA ILE A 294 2.77 -6.48 -18.52
C ILE A 294 2.07 -7.74 -18.01
N PRO A 295 2.45 -8.95 -18.46
CA PRO A 295 1.95 -10.19 -17.88
C PRO A 295 2.20 -10.21 -16.37
N THR A 296 1.12 -10.12 -15.60
CA THR A 296 1.20 -10.19 -14.15
C THR A 296 0.99 -11.64 -13.70
N PRO A 297 1.84 -12.18 -12.82
CA PRO A 297 1.59 -13.47 -12.20
C PRO A 297 0.21 -13.47 -11.54
N LYS A 298 -0.62 -14.50 -11.84
CA LYS A 298 -1.94 -14.63 -11.20
C LYS A 298 -1.77 -14.63 -9.68
N LEU A 299 -2.44 -13.71 -9.00
CA LEU A 299 -2.46 -13.67 -7.55
C LEU A 299 -3.22 -14.90 -7.05
N LYS A 300 -2.50 -15.95 -6.65
CA LYS A 300 -3.07 -17.24 -6.23
C LYS A 300 -4.02 -17.13 -5.02
N TYR A 301 -3.98 -16.01 -4.26
CA TYR A 301 -4.72 -15.87 -3.01
C TYR A 301 -5.23 -14.43 -2.76
N ILE A 302 -6.20 -13.97 -3.55
CA ILE A 302 -6.78 -12.62 -3.43
C ILE A 302 -7.45 -12.41 -2.06
N SER A 303 -8.09 -13.43 -1.50
CA SER A 303 -8.73 -13.39 -0.18
C SER A 303 -7.77 -13.09 0.98
N ARG A 304 -6.46 -13.31 0.79
CA ARG A 304 -5.42 -12.96 1.77
C ARG A 304 -5.09 -11.47 1.81
N LEU A 305 -5.43 -10.73 0.74
CA LEU A 305 -5.12 -9.31 0.60
C LEU A 305 -6.26 -8.42 1.10
N ARG A 306 -7.49 -8.90 0.87
CA ARG A 306 -8.71 -8.21 1.27
C ARG A 306 -9.90 -9.15 1.41
N THR A 307 -10.89 -8.68 2.14
CA THR A 307 -12.21 -9.27 2.30
C THR A 307 -13.27 -8.20 2.00
N GLU A 308 -14.37 -8.61 1.36
CA GLU A 308 -15.45 -7.70 0.98
C GLU A 308 -16.68 -8.02 1.84
N HIS A 309 -17.27 -6.99 2.44
CA HIS A 309 -18.47 -7.12 3.25
C HIS A 309 -19.53 -6.13 2.80
N GLN A 310 -20.77 -6.60 2.75
CA GLN A 310 -21.93 -5.76 2.54
C GLN A 310 -22.41 -5.25 3.91
N VAL A 311 -22.46 -3.93 4.06
CA VAL A 311 -22.81 -3.25 5.30
C VAL A 311 -24.01 -2.34 5.11
N TYR A 312 -24.68 -2.00 6.20
CA TYR A 312 -25.81 -1.08 6.18
C TYR A 312 -25.38 0.31 6.62
N GLU A 313 -25.84 1.32 5.89
CA GLU A 313 -25.63 2.72 6.24
C GLU A 313 -26.64 3.14 7.31
N LEU A 314 -26.15 3.63 8.45
CA LEU A 314 -26.98 4.02 9.59
C LEU A 314 -27.18 5.55 9.57
N PRO A 315 -28.43 6.06 9.55
CA PRO A 315 -28.68 7.49 9.73
C PRO A 315 -28.29 7.94 11.15
N ASP A 316 -27.95 9.21 11.32
CA ASP A 316 -27.50 9.75 12.63
C ASP A 316 -28.55 9.61 13.73
N SER A 317 -29.83 9.55 13.38
CA SER A 317 -30.95 9.34 14.31
C SER A 317 -31.25 7.86 14.58
N HIS A 318 -30.44 6.93 14.08
CA HIS A 318 -30.71 5.51 14.21
C HIS A 318 -30.54 5.03 15.67
N PRO A 319 -31.48 4.24 16.23
CA PRO A 319 -31.42 3.81 17.64
C PRO A 319 -30.13 3.06 18.04
N LEU A 320 -29.51 2.32 17.12
CA LEU A 320 -28.22 1.63 17.35
C LEU A 320 -27.06 2.57 17.69
N LEU A 321 -27.19 3.86 17.38
CA LEU A 321 -26.17 4.86 17.68
C LEU A 321 -26.37 5.51 19.06
N GLU A 322 -27.37 5.08 19.83
CA GLU A 322 -27.54 5.52 21.21
C GLU A 322 -26.31 5.12 22.05
N GLY A 323 -25.65 6.10 22.67
CA GLY A 323 -24.39 5.91 23.39
C GLY A 323 -23.12 5.93 22.52
N PHE A 324 -23.24 6.12 21.21
CA PHE A 324 -22.10 6.46 20.35
C PHE A 324 -21.88 7.99 20.31
N GLU A 325 -20.65 8.40 19.99
CA GLU A 325 -20.35 9.81 19.74
C GLU A 325 -21.21 10.32 18.58
N LYS A 326 -21.68 11.57 18.68
CA LYS A 326 -22.39 12.19 17.55
C LYS A 326 -21.41 12.36 16.40
N ARG A 327 -21.89 12.08 15.17
CA ARG A 327 -21.11 12.30 13.96
C ARG A 327 -20.66 13.77 13.88
N GLU A 328 -19.39 13.97 13.53
CA GLU A 328 -18.87 15.32 13.28
C GLU A 328 -19.65 15.96 12.11
N PRO A 329 -20.11 17.22 12.21
CA PRO A 329 -21.01 17.82 11.22
C PRO A 329 -20.46 17.81 9.78
N ASP A 330 -19.14 17.90 9.63
CA ASP A 330 -18.44 17.92 8.34
C ASP A 330 -17.97 16.51 7.89
N ASP A 331 -18.39 15.45 8.57
CA ASP A 331 -18.02 14.08 8.20
C ASP A 331 -18.96 13.54 7.11
N PRO A 332 -18.47 13.36 5.87
CA PRO A 332 -19.30 12.88 4.76
C PRO A 332 -19.73 11.42 4.94
N SER A 333 -19.05 10.66 5.80
CA SER A 333 -19.31 9.24 6.01
C SER A 333 -20.30 9.00 7.14
N SER A 334 -21.31 8.20 6.86
CA SER A 334 -22.27 7.73 7.87
C SER A 334 -21.67 6.59 8.70
N TYR A 335 -22.19 6.38 9.91
CA TYR A 335 -21.93 5.13 10.64
C TYR A 335 -22.42 3.94 9.80
N LEU A 336 -21.70 2.82 9.86
CA LEU A 336 -22.07 1.61 9.12
C LEU A 336 -22.23 0.43 10.07
N LEU A 337 -23.04 -0.56 9.68
CA LEU A 337 -23.23 -1.81 10.40
C LEU A 337 -22.78 -3.01 9.55
N ALA A 338 -21.75 -3.71 10.01
CA ALA A 338 -21.29 -4.96 9.42
C ALA A 338 -21.94 -6.16 10.14
N ILE A 339 -22.80 -6.89 9.42
CA ILE A 339 -23.51 -8.06 9.97
C ILE A 339 -22.57 -9.27 10.10
N TRP A 340 -22.85 -10.11 11.09
CA TRP A 340 -22.21 -11.38 11.34
C TRP A 340 -23.02 -12.51 10.71
N THR A 341 -22.34 -13.48 10.12
CA THR A 341 -23.00 -14.71 9.68
C THR A 341 -23.41 -15.53 10.91
N PRO A 342 -24.58 -16.20 10.92
CA PRO A 342 -24.98 -17.04 12.04
C PRO A 342 -23.91 -18.07 12.41
N GLY A 343 -23.54 -18.16 13.69
CA GLY A 343 -22.48 -19.04 14.17
C GLY A 343 -21.05 -18.48 14.01
N GLU A 344 -20.86 -17.27 13.48
CA GLU A 344 -19.56 -16.60 13.53
C GLU A 344 -19.21 -16.14 14.95
N THR A 345 -17.92 -16.22 15.25
CA THR A 345 -17.22 -15.70 16.42
C THR A 345 -16.21 -14.61 16.00
N SER A 346 -15.65 -13.87 16.94
CA SER A 346 -14.62 -12.84 16.68
C SER A 346 -13.39 -13.39 15.95
N ASP A 347 -13.05 -14.66 16.23
CA ASP A 347 -11.89 -15.36 15.69
C ASP A 347 -12.21 -16.20 14.44
N SER A 348 -13.44 -16.14 13.93
CA SER A 348 -13.84 -16.88 12.73
C SER A 348 -13.11 -16.37 11.50
N ILE A 349 -12.28 -17.22 10.88
CA ILE A 349 -11.58 -16.92 9.61
C ILE A 349 -12.33 -17.49 8.40
N GLN A 350 -13.17 -18.50 8.65
CA GLN A 350 -13.96 -19.17 7.64
C GLN A 350 -15.43 -19.17 8.05
N PRO A 351 -16.36 -19.26 7.08
CA PRO A 351 -17.77 -19.40 7.38
C PRO A 351 -17.99 -20.65 8.25
N PRO A 352 -18.87 -20.56 9.27
CA PRO A 352 -19.17 -21.70 10.14
C PRO A 352 -19.74 -22.89 9.37
N GLY A 353 -19.36 -24.09 9.82
CA GLY A 353 -19.72 -25.35 9.16
C GLY A 353 -21.19 -25.71 9.28
N ARG A 354 -21.71 -26.45 8.29
CA ARG A 354 -23.11 -26.94 8.26
C ARG A 354 -23.35 -28.22 9.07
N GLN A 355 -22.30 -28.95 9.46
CA GLN A 355 -22.44 -30.26 10.08
C GLN A 355 -22.92 -30.10 11.53
N CYS A 356 -24.17 -30.47 11.77
CA CYS A 356 -24.78 -30.48 13.08
C CYS A 356 -25.26 -31.90 13.38
N ASN A 357 -24.69 -32.52 14.41
CA ASN A 357 -25.02 -33.89 14.78
C ASN A 357 -26.40 -34.02 15.48
N SER A 358 -27.12 -32.90 15.72
CA SER A 358 -28.42 -32.91 16.41
C SER A 358 -29.64 -32.84 15.48
N GLN A 359 -29.45 -32.81 14.15
CA GLN A 359 -30.55 -32.73 13.18
C GLN A 359 -31.57 -33.89 13.28
N GLU A 360 -31.19 -35.02 13.88
CA GLU A 360 -32.06 -36.20 14.05
C GLU A 360 -33.00 -36.12 15.28
N THR A 361 -32.79 -35.16 16.20
CA THR A 361 -33.53 -35.12 17.49
C THR A 361 -34.49 -33.94 17.65
N GLY A 362 -34.55 -33.02 16.67
CA GLY A 362 -35.39 -31.82 16.73
C GLY A 362 -34.97 -30.79 17.80
N ARG A 363 -33.87 -31.03 18.53
CA ARG A 363 -33.28 -30.08 19.49
C ARG A 363 -32.08 -29.35 18.89
N LEU A 364 -32.00 -28.05 19.16
CA LEU A 364 -30.85 -27.22 18.77
C LEU A 364 -29.62 -27.64 19.59
N CYS A 365 -28.45 -27.74 18.96
CA CYS A 365 -27.20 -28.02 19.68
C CYS A 365 -26.71 -26.79 20.45
N ASP A 366 -25.94 -27.01 21.52
CA ASP A 366 -25.36 -25.92 22.34
C ASP A 366 -24.07 -25.33 21.76
N ASP A 367 -23.65 -25.78 20.57
CA ASP A 367 -22.47 -25.28 19.89
C ASP A 367 -22.70 -23.86 19.32
N GLU A 368 -21.97 -22.89 19.87
CA GLU A 368 -22.01 -21.48 19.46
C GLU A 368 -21.50 -21.25 18.04
N THR A 369 -20.74 -22.20 17.47
CA THR A 369 -20.20 -22.11 16.11
C THR A 369 -21.07 -22.80 15.06
N CYS A 370 -22.16 -23.46 15.47
CA CYS A 370 -23.02 -24.20 14.55
C CYS A 370 -23.85 -23.25 13.67
N PHE A 371 -23.60 -23.21 12.36
CA PHE A 371 -24.33 -22.33 11.44
C PHE A 371 -25.84 -22.62 11.42
N ALA A 372 -26.23 -23.91 11.35
CA ALA A 372 -27.63 -24.30 11.21
C ALA A 372 -28.46 -23.97 12.46
N CYS A 373 -27.96 -24.30 13.65
CA CYS A 373 -28.67 -24.03 14.90
C CYS A 373 -28.72 -22.53 15.21
N ASN A 374 -27.62 -21.80 14.98
CA ASN A 374 -27.64 -20.35 15.16
C ASN A 374 -28.52 -19.63 14.15
N SER A 375 -28.60 -20.11 12.91
CA SER A 375 -29.55 -19.56 11.93
C SER A 375 -31.00 -19.65 12.42
N ILE A 376 -31.37 -20.78 13.04
CA ILE A 376 -32.71 -20.98 13.61
C ILE A 376 -32.90 -20.09 14.84
N ARG A 377 -31.90 -20.02 15.75
CA ARG A 377 -31.94 -19.15 16.94
C ARG A 377 -32.14 -17.69 16.56
N GLU A 378 -31.33 -17.18 15.64
CA GLU A 378 -31.42 -15.79 15.16
C GLU A 378 -32.75 -15.53 14.41
N ALA A 379 -33.25 -16.50 13.64
CA ALA A 379 -34.56 -16.40 13.00
C ALA A 379 -35.72 -16.36 14.02
N HIS A 380 -35.66 -17.18 15.07
CA HIS A 380 -36.68 -17.19 16.12
C HIS A 380 -36.63 -15.90 16.96
N ALA A 381 -35.44 -15.38 17.24
CA ALA A 381 -35.23 -14.13 17.95
C ALA A 381 -35.55 -12.88 17.11
N GLN A 382 -35.69 -13.02 15.78
CA GLN A 382 -35.85 -11.90 14.83
C GLN A 382 -34.72 -10.86 14.92
N THR A 383 -33.53 -11.30 15.33
CA THR A 383 -32.33 -10.46 15.45
C THR A 383 -31.22 -10.93 14.51
N VAL A 384 -30.23 -10.07 14.32
CA VAL A 384 -28.93 -10.36 13.68
C VAL A 384 -27.84 -9.71 14.51
N ARG A 385 -26.66 -10.34 14.51
CA ARG A 385 -25.49 -9.83 15.22
C ARG A 385 -24.68 -8.89 14.33
N GLY A 386 -24.12 -7.82 14.88
CA GLY A 386 -23.42 -6.80 14.09
C GLY A 386 -22.27 -6.09 14.81
N THR A 387 -21.34 -5.58 14.01
CA THR A 387 -20.24 -4.69 14.44
C THR A 387 -20.46 -3.30 13.83
N ILE A 388 -20.29 -2.26 14.64
CA ILE A 388 -20.39 -0.88 14.17
C ILE A 388 -19.07 -0.44 13.55
N LEU A 389 -19.14 0.21 12.39
CA LEU A 389 -18.01 0.89 11.77
C LEU A 389 -18.19 2.40 11.96
N ILE A 390 -17.16 3.04 12.47
CA ILE A 390 -17.14 4.44 12.86
C ILE A 390 -16.43 5.24 11.76
N PRO A 391 -17.03 6.32 11.24
CA PRO A 391 -16.35 7.23 10.33
C PRO A 391 -15.02 7.72 10.92
N CYS A 392 -13.93 7.73 10.14
CA CYS A 392 -12.61 8.03 10.69
C CYS A 392 -12.49 9.47 11.23
N ARG A 393 -13.14 10.45 10.60
CA ARG A 393 -13.11 11.86 11.03
C ARG A 393 -13.85 12.03 12.36
N THR A 394 -15.01 11.41 12.50
CA THR A 394 -15.73 11.31 13.78
C THR A 394 -14.92 10.58 14.83
N ALA A 395 -14.34 9.42 14.49
CA ALA A 395 -13.46 8.69 15.37
C ALA A 395 -12.23 9.50 15.80
N MET A 396 -11.82 10.53 15.06
CA MET A 396 -10.72 11.44 15.40
C MET A 396 -11.19 12.83 15.86
N ARG A 397 -12.50 13.06 16.07
CA ARG A 397 -13.06 14.37 16.47
C ARG A 397 -12.62 15.53 15.59
N GLY A 398 -12.51 15.30 14.29
CA GLY A 398 -12.08 16.32 13.32
C GLY A 398 -10.63 16.82 13.49
N SER A 399 -9.85 16.27 14.44
CA SER A 399 -8.49 16.76 14.78
C SER A 399 -7.43 16.44 13.73
N PHE A 400 -7.71 15.54 12.80
CA PHE A 400 -6.76 15.13 11.77
C PHE A 400 -7.00 15.94 10.47
N PRO A 401 -6.06 16.81 10.05
CA PRO A 401 -6.35 17.91 9.12
C PRO A 401 -6.29 17.56 7.63
N LEU A 402 -6.01 16.32 7.20
CA LEU A 402 -5.93 16.05 5.75
C LEU A 402 -7.33 15.84 5.11
N ASN A 403 -8.18 16.86 5.12
CA ASN A 403 -9.49 16.80 4.45
C ASN A 403 -9.35 16.72 2.92
N GLY A 404 -9.07 15.54 2.35
CA GLY A 404 -8.97 15.44 0.89
C GLY A 404 -8.54 14.09 0.33
N THR A 405 -7.80 13.26 1.08
CA THR A 405 -7.55 11.90 0.58
C THR A 405 -8.83 11.08 0.65
N TYR A 406 -9.07 10.25 -0.36
CA TYR A 406 -10.17 9.29 -0.33
C TYR A 406 -10.16 8.44 0.95
N PHE A 407 -8.98 8.11 1.48
CA PHE A 407 -8.82 7.31 2.70
C PHE A 407 -9.09 8.08 3.99
N GLN A 408 -9.48 9.34 3.93
CA GLN A 408 -9.96 10.07 5.10
C GLN A 408 -11.42 10.44 5.00
N VAL A 409 -11.96 10.37 3.79
CA VAL A 409 -13.39 10.54 3.54
C VAL A 409 -14.07 9.18 3.66
N ASN A 410 -13.52 8.13 3.05
CA ASN A 410 -14.13 6.81 2.91
C ASN A 410 -13.48 5.72 3.80
N GLU A 411 -12.57 6.10 4.71
CA GLU A 411 -12.09 5.18 5.73
C GLU A 411 -13.04 5.15 6.92
N VAL A 412 -13.33 3.93 7.36
CA VAL A 412 -14.09 3.66 8.59
C VAL A 412 -13.24 2.77 9.49
N PHE A 413 -13.42 2.91 10.80
CA PHE A 413 -12.77 2.07 11.79
C PHE A 413 -13.76 1.07 12.36
N ALA A 414 -13.37 -0.19 12.48
CA ALA A 414 -14.20 -1.18 13.14
C ALA A 414 -14.20 -0.96 14.66
N ASP A 415 -15.35 -0.72 15.27
CA ASP A 415 -15.43 -0.57 16.72
C ASP A 415 -14.95 -1.86 17.40
N HIS A 416 -13.90 -1.75 18.22
CA HIS A 416 -13.22 -2.92 18.78
C HIS A 416 -14.12 -3.70 19.74
N GLU A 417 -14.92 -3.00 20.54
CA GLU A 417 -15.83 -3.62 21.52
C GLU A 417 -16.92 -4.43 20.81
N SER A 418 -17.62 -3.85 19.82
CA SER A 418 -18.63 -4.57 19.03
C SER A 418 -18.03 -5.57 18.02
N SER A 419 -16.72 -5.52 17.77
CA SER A 419 -16.02 -6.56 17.02
C SER A 419 -15.73 -7.81 17.86
N LEU A 420 -15.62 -7.66 19.19
CA LEU A 420 -15.45 -8.77 20.13
C LEU A 420 -16.79 -9.30 20.63
N LYS A 421 -17.71 -8.40 20.96
CA LYS A 421 -19.05 -8.70 21.48
C LYS A 421 -20.08 -8.04 20.56
N PRO A 422 -20.61 -8.76 19.56
CA PRO A 422 -21.50 -8.15 18.58
C PRO A 422 -22.78 -7.62 19.23
N ILE A 423 -23.34 -6.60 18.61
CA ILE A 423 -24.61 -6.00 19.01
C ILE A 423 -25.75 -6.82 18.40
N ASP A 424 -26.76 -7.15 19.21
CA ASP A 424 -27.99 -7.75 18.73
C ASP A 424 -28.89 -6.68 18.11
N VAL A 425 -29.17 -6.82 16.82
CA VAL A 425 -29.91 -5.86 16.02
C VAL A 425 -31.23 -6.48 15.55
N PRO A 426 -32.38 -5.89 15.88
CA PRO A 426 -33.67 -6.30 15.33
C PRO A 426 -33.69 -6.21 13.80
N ARG A 427 -34.14 -7.28 13.13
CA ARG A 427 -34.12 -7.36 11.66
C ARG A 427 -34.94 -6.26 10.99
N ASN A 428 -36.06 -5.87 11.58
CA ASN A 428 -36.94 -4.81 11.07
C ASN A 428 -36.26 -3.43 11.01
N TRP A 429 -35.20 -3.19 11.79
CA TRP A 429 -34.45 -1.93 11.73
C TRP A 429 -33.59 -1.80 10.46
N LEU A 430 -33.39 -2.89 9.72
CA LEU A 430 -32.44 -2.94 8.60
C LEU A 430 -33.10 -2.93 7.22
N TRP A 431 -34.42 -3.11 7.13
CA TRP A 431 -35.10 -3.40 5.85
C TRP A 431 -35.00 -2.25 4.85
N ASP A 432 -35.11 -1.01 5.34
CA ASP A 432 -35.12 0.20 4.51
C ASP A 432 -33.74 0.89 4.44
N LEU A 433 -32.71 0.28 5.02
CA LEU A 433 -31.39 0.89 5.09
C LEU A 433 -30.58 0.67 3.80
N PRO A 434 -29.84 1.69 3.32
CA PRO A 434 -28.99 1.53 2.15
C PRO A 434 -27.86 0.55 2.45
N ARG A 435 -27.50 -0.25 1.43
CA ARG A 435 -26.35 -1.15 1.51
C ARG A 435 -25.14 -0.55 0.81
N ARG A 436 -23.98 -0.73 1.42
CA ARG A 436 -22.67 -0.28 0.92
C ARG A 436 -21.66 -1.42 0.99
N THR A 437 -20.60 -1.29 0.22
CA THR A 437 -19.48 -2.25 0.25
C THR A 437 -18.35 -1.67 1.10
N VAL A 438 -17.85 -2.45 2.05
CA VAL A 438 -16.60 -2.14 2.77
C VAL A 438 -15.54 -3.18 2.42
N TYR A 439 -14.37 -2.70 2.04
CA TYR A 439 -13.20 -3.53 1.82
C TYR A 439 -12.31 -3.51 3.07
N PHE A 440 -12.08 -4.68 3.66
CA PHE A 440 -11.17 -4.84 4.78
C PHE A 440 -9.84 -5.40 4.31
N GLY A 441 -8.74 -4.96 4.92
CA GLY A 441 -7.40 -5.40 4.57
C GLY A 441 -6.37 -5.00 5.62
N THR A 442 -5.10 -5.34 5.43
CA THR A 442 -4.02 -4.88 6.31
C THR A 442 -3.55 -3.47 5.99
N SER A 443 -3.71 -3.04 4.74
CA SER A 443 -3.36 -1.69 4.31
C SER A 443 -4.11 -1.31 3.05
N ILE A 444 -4.14 0.00 2.74
CA ILE A 444 -4.71 0.48 1.48
C ILE A 444 -4.03 -0.18 0.26
N PRO A 445 -2.69 -0.24 0.15
CA PRO A 445 -2.06 -0.97 -0.93
C PRO A 445 -2.49 -2.44 -1.02
N SER A 446 -2.71 -3.13 0.11
CA SER A 446 -3.17 -4.54 0.08
C SER A 446 -4.56 -4.65 -0.54
N ILE A 447 -5.48 -3.76 -0.16
CA ILE A 447 -6.85 -3.74 -0.66
C ILE A 447 -6.87 -3.56 -2.17
N PHE A 448 -6.15 -2.57 -2.70
CA PHE A 448 -6.22 -2.26 -4.13
C PHE A 448 -5.30 -3.09 -5.03
N LYS A 449 -4.42 -3.91 -4.43
CA LYS A 449 -3.47 -4.75 -5.17
C LYS A 449 -4.18 -5.69 -6.14
N GLY A 450 -3.78 -5.59 -7.41
CA GLY A 450 -4.26 -6.46 -8.50
C GLY A 450 -5.72 -6.22 -8.91
N LEU A 451 -6.37 -5.15 -8.44
CA LEU A 451 -7.68 -4.76 -8.94
C LEU A 451 -7.58 -4.12 -10.33
N THR A 452 -8.62 -4.29 -11.14
CA THR A 452 -8.76 -3.58 -12.42
C THR A 452 -9.15 -2.12 -12.19
N THR A 453 -8.97 -1.27 -13.18
CA THR A 453 -9.34 0.15 -13.12
C THR A 453 -10.81 0.32 -12.75
N GLU A 454 -11.71 -0.49 -13.31
CA GLU A 454 -13.15 -0.44 -13.07
C GLU A 454 -13.51 -0.82 -11.63
N SER A 455 -12.80 -1.83 -11.08
CA SER A 455 -13.02 -2.26 -9.70
C SER A 455 -12.55 -1.20 -8.70
N ILE A 456 -11.41 -0.55 -8.98
CA ILE A 456 -10.90 0.57 -8.19
C ILE A 456 -11.89 1.74 -8.25
N GLN A 457 -12.35 2.09 -9.45
CA GLN A 457 -13.32 3.16 -9.67
C GLN A 457 -14.65 2.91 -8.94
N HIS A 458 -15.17 1.68 -8.99
CA HIS A 458 -16.37 1.29 -8.26
C HIS A 458 -16.19 1.46 -6.75
N CYS A 459 -15.04 1.03 -6.21
CA CYS A 459 -14.70 1.25 -4.80
C CYS A 459 -14.72 2.75 -4.48
N PHE A 460 -14.05 3.58 -5.27
CA PHE A 460 -13.98 5.02 -5.03
C PHE A 460 -15.34 5.74 -5.09
N TRP A 461 -16.30 5.22 -5.86
CA TRP A 461 -17.62 5.82 -6.00
C TRP A 461 -18.66 5.35 -4.97
N ARG A 462 -18.54 4.12 -4.48
CA ARG A 462 -19.62 3.47 -3.71
C ARG A 462 -19.15 2.70 -2.49
N GLY A 463 -17.84 2.63 -2.28
CA GLY A 463 -17.21 1.80 -1.28
C GLY A 463 -16.62 2.58 -0.12
N PHE A 464 -16.19 1.80 0.86
CA PHE A 464 -15.43 2.23 2.02
C PHE A 464 -14.25 1.28 2.22
N VAL A 465 -13.27 1.72 2.98
CA VAL A 465 -12.13 0.88 3.37
C VAL A 465 -12.00 0.85 4.88
N CYS A 466 -11.53 -0.27 5.41
CA CYS A 466 -11.26 -0.41 6.83
C CYS A 466 -9.98 -1.25 7.01
N VAL A 467 -8.94 -0.66 7.61
CA VAL A 467 -7.65 -1.32 7.81
C VAL A 467 -7.32 -1.57 9.28
N ARG A 468 -8.13 -1.02 10.19
CA ARG A 468 -7.91 -1.05 11.64
C ARG A 468 -9.22 -1.05 12.42
N GLY A 469 -9.15 -1.64 13.61
CA GLY A 469 -10.15 -1.43 14.64
C GLY A 469 -9.86 -0.17 15.45
N PHE A 470 -10.85 0.27 16.23
CA PHE A 470 -10.75 1.45 17.08
C PHE A 470 -11.41 1.19 18.43
N ASP A 471 -10.66 1.43 19.49
CA ASP A 471 -11.15 1.36 20.86
C ASP A 471 -11.72 2.73 21.24
N LYS A 472 -13.03 2.87 21.28
CA LYS A 472 -13.69 4.16 21.61
C LYS A 472 -13.33 4.68 23.01
N LYS A 473 -13.09 3.79 23.98
CA LYS A 473 -12.85 4.17 25.39
C LYS A 473 -11.44 4.70 25.56
N LEU A 474 -10.46 3.97 25.04
CA LEU A 474 -9.04 4.37 25.09
C LEU A 474 -8.64 5.30 23.95
N ARG A 475 -9.52 5.49 22.96
CA ARG A 475 -9.30 6.31 21.77
C ARG A 475 -8.05 5.88 21.00
N ALA A 476 -7.81 4.57 20.97
CA ALA A 476 -6.57 3.99 20.45
C ALA A 476 -6.85 3.04 19.27
N PRO A 477 -5.92 2.96 18.29
CA PRO A 477 -6.04 2.00 17.20
C PRO A 477 -5.89 0.57 17.74
N ARG A 478 -6.64 -0.36 17.13
CA ARG A 478 -6.59 -1.80 17.43
C ARG A 478 -6.40 -2.60 16.13
N PRO A 479 -5.84 -3.81 16.20
CA PRO A 479 -5.88 -4.72 15.07
C PRO A 479 -7.32 -5.04 14.66
N LEU A 480 -7.56 -5.25 13.35
CA LEU A 480 -8.81 -5.81 12.88
C LEU A 480 -9.02 -7.22 13.44
N MET A 481 -10.27 -7.54 13.79
CA MET A 481 -10.66 -8.90 14.17
C MET A 481 -10.63 -9.83 12.96
N ALA A 482 -10.27 -11.09 13.20
CA ALA A 482 -10.09 -12.11 12.17
C ALA A 482 -11.31 -12.27 11.27
N ARG A 483 -12.51 -12.15 11.85
CA ARG A 483 -13.81 -12.16 11.15
C ARG A 483 -13.90 -11.14 10.03
N LEU A 484 -13.43 -9.93 10.29
CA LEU A 484 -13.46 -8.86 9.30
C LEU A 484 -12.36 -9.08 8.27
N HIS A 485 -11.14 -9.32 8.73
CA HIS A 485 -10.00 -9.65 7.89
C HIS A 485 -8.90 -10.37 8.68
N PHE A 486 -8.41 -11.49 8.14
CA PHE A 486 -7.27 -12.20 8.72
C PHE A 486 -6.09 -12.27 7.73
N PRO A 487 -4.95 -11.63 8.04
CA PRO A 487 -3.79 -11.66 7.16
C PRO A 487 -3.10 -13.02 7.16
N ALA A 488 -2.59 -13.40 6.00
CA ALA A 488 -1.91 -14.68 5.82
C ALA A 488 -0.62 -14.83 6.64
N SER A 489 0.07 -13.73 6.95
CA SER A 489 1.28 -13.73 7.79
C SER A 489 1.00 -14.23 9.22
N LYS A 490 -0.22 -14.03 9.73
CA LYS A 490 -0.63 -14.57 11.03
C LYS A 490 -1.02 -16.04 10.97
N LEU A 491 -1.34 -16.56 9.77
CA LEU A 491 -1.72 -17.96 9.55
C LEU A 491 -0.49 -18.89 9.54
N THR A 492 0.68 -18.40 9.13
CA THR A 492 1.95 -19.13 9.16
C THR A 492 2.57 -19.19 10.55
N ARG A 493 2.43 -18.13 11.38
CA ARG A 493 2.89 -18.15 12.78
C ARG A 493 2.15 -19.16 13.65
N ALA A 494 0.85 -19.38 13.41
CA ALA A 494 0.06 -20.39 14.13
C ALA A 494 0.48 -21.84 13.84
N LYS A 495 1.20 -22.11 12.74
CA LYS A 495 1.74 -23.43 12.40
C LYS A 495 3.15 -23.69 12.97
N GLY A 496 3.76 -22.71 13.63
CA GLY A 496 5.17 -22.72 14.02
C GLY A 496 5.49 -23.00 15.50
N LYS A 497 4.50 -23.32 16.34
CA LYS A 497 4.75 -23.79 17.72
C LYS A 497 3.85 -25.00 18.03
N PRO A 498 4.37 -26.24 18.03
CA PRO A 498 3.89 -27.20 19.00
C PRO A 498 4.36 -26.70 20.38
N ASP A 499 3.41 -26.56 21.31
CA ASP A 499 3.75 -26.39 22.72
C ASP A 499 4.58 -27.62 23.15
N GLU A 500 5.88 -27.43 23.35
CA GLU A 500 6.69 -28.34 24.14
C GLU A 500 6.62 -27.88 25.60
N ASN A 501 5.85 -28.67 26.38
CA ASN A 501 5.80 -28.83 27.83
C ASN A 501 5.26 -27.70 28.71
#